data_AF-A0A800CMR9-F1
#
_entry.id   AF-A0A800CMR9-F1
#
_cell.length_a   1.000
_cell.length_b   1.000
_cell.length_c   1.000
_cell.angle_alpha   90.00
_cell.angle_beta   90.00
_cell.angle_gamma   90.00
#
_symmetry.space_group_name_H-M   'P 1'
#
loop_
_entity.id
_entity.type
_entity.pdbx_description
1 polymer ?
#
loop_
_entity_poly.entity_id
_entity_poly.type
_entity_poly.pdbx_seq_one_letter_code
_entity_poly.pdbx_strand_id
1 'polypeptide(L)'
;EKAIEGELKMGYVLKNLIALKNPAQTFKINLSVDKEVYKIGDTVKITVQPERDCYITVLDITTSGKAYMLFPNRYERENLVRAGQRFTIPSVADYVIEVGGPPGIEMVKVIATTKPLDLSSLNPDDPNSPIKFFSSDNLFQLVDLPAKDLNLVPVNQWATESVTFKIGERNIYKEEREPLILPMLE
;
A
#
# COMPACT_ATOMS: atom_id res chain seq x y z
N GLU A 1 11.86 17.11 -22.16
CA GLU A 1 12.08 15.69 -22.50
C GLU A 1 12.31 14.84 -21.25
N LYS A 2 13.42 15.02 -20.50
CA LYS A 2 13.71 14.23 -19.27
C LYS A 2 12.62 14.25 -18.19
N ALA A 3 11.94 15.38 -17.96
CA ALA A 3 10.87 15.47 -16.96
C ALA A 3 9.64 14.60 -17.33
N ILE A 4 9.25 14.63 -18.61
CA ILE A 4 8.11 13.86 -19.13
C ILE A 4 8.41 12.35 -19.08
N GLU A 5 9.63 11.95 -19.39
CA GLU A 5 10.08 10.56 -19.30
C GLU A 5 10.05 10.04 -17.85
N GLY A 6 10.47 10.87 -16.89
CA GLY A 6 10.40 10.56 -15.45
C GLY A 6 8.96 10.37 -14.96
N GLU A 7 8.05 11.26 -15.35
CA GLU A 7 6.62 11.16 -15.00
C GLU A 7 5.95 9.92 -15.62
N LEU A 8 6.24 9.60 -16.88
CA LEU A 8 5.72 8.40 -17.54
C LEU A 8 6.21 7.12 -16.87
N LYS A 9 7.52 7.05 -16.54
CA LYS A 9 8.10 5.91 -15.83
C LYS A 9 7.46 5.77 -14.45
N MET A 10 7.31 6.86 -13.70
CA MET A 10 6.63 6.87 -12.40
C MET A 10 5.20 6.33 -12.50
N GLY A 11 4.39 6.88 -13.41
CA GLY A 11 3.02 6.44 -13.61
C GLY A 11 2.91 4.95 -13.95
N TYR A 12 3.83 4.43 -14.76
CA TYR A 12 3.90 3.00 -15.08
C TYR A 12 4.22 2.14 -13.84
N VAL A 13 5.22 2.54 -13.04
CA VAL A 13 5.61 1.81 -11.83
C VAL A 13 4.47 1.80 -10.80
N LEU A 14 3.86 2.95 -10.53
CA LEU A 14 2.71 3.04 -9.61
C LEU A 14 1.55 2.17 -10.07
N LYS A 15 1.22 2.21 -11.36
CA LYS A 15 0.17 1.38 -11.94
C LYS A 15 0.45 -0.10 -11.70
N ASN A 16 1.68 -0.55 -11.91
CA ASN A 16 2.07 -1.94 -11.66
C ASN A 16 2.05 -2.31 -10.18
N LEU A 17 2.51 -1.42 -9.29
CA LEU A 17 2.47 -1.67 -7.86
C LEU A 17 1.02 -1.79 -7.36
N ILE A 18 0.14 -0.89 -7.78
CA ILE A 18 -1.29 -0.90 -7.45
C ILE A 18 -1.97 -2.16 -8.01
N ALA A 19 -1.69 -2.50 -9.27
CA ALA A 19 -2.28 -3.64 -9.95
C ALA A 19 -1.65 -5.00 -9.58
N LEU A 20 -0.57 -4.99 -8.79
CA LEU A 20 0.11 -6.19 -8.33
C LEU A 20 -0.88 -7.08 -7.57
N LYS A 21 -1.15 -8.23 -8.19
CA LYS A 21 -2.03 -9.27 -7.68
C LYS A 21 -1.47 -10.63 -8.06
N ASN A 22 -1.66 -11.61 -7.19
CA ASN A 22 -1.37 -13.00 -7.52
C ASN A 22 -2.62 -13.68 -8.10
N PRO A 23 -2.66 -14.01 -9.40
CA PRO A 23 -3.83 -14.64 -10.01
C PRO A 23 -4.13 -16.07 -9.51
N ALA A 24 -3.16 -16.77 -8.89
CA ALA A 24 -3.39 -18.08 -8.27
C ALA A 24 -3.15 -18.08 -6.76
N GLN A 25 -3.45 -16.95 -6.11
CA GLN A 25 -3.49 -16.83 -4.66
C GLN A 25 -4.38 -17.93 -4.05
N THR A 26 -3.86 -18.63 -3.05
CA THR A 26 -4.53 -19.78 -2.41
C THR A 26 -5.07 -19.50 -1.01
N PHE A 27 -4.80 -18.32 -0.45
CA PHE A 27 -5.23 -17.89 0.87
C PHE A 27 -5.58 -16.41 0.87
N LYS A 28 -6.50 -15.97 1.73
CA LYS A 28 -6.89 -14.55 1.81
C LYS A 28 -6.18 -13.84 2.95
N ILE A 29 -6.24 -12.51 2.87
CA ILE A 29 -5.79 -11.60 3.92
C ILE A 29 -6.97 -10.68 4.18
N ASN A 30 -7.50 -10.67 5.39
CA ASN A 30 -8.48 -9.67 5.76
C ASN A 30 -7.73 -8.39 6.11
N LEU A 31 -7.98 -7.32 5.36
CA LEU A 31 -7.36 -6.01 5.50
C LEU A 31 -8.45 -4.95 5.68
N SER A 32 -8.28 -4.05 6.65
CA SER A 32 -9.18 -2.92 6.86
C SER A 32 -8.46 -1.75 7.51
N VAL A 33 -9.07 -0.57 7.39
CA VAL A 33 -8.68 0.66 8.08
C VAL A 33 -9.84 1.11 8.98
N ASP A 34 -9.57 1.92 10.00
CA ASP A 34 -10.57 2.33 10.99
C ASP A 34 -11.59 3.37 10.47
N LYS A 35 -11.27 4.08 9.40
CA LYS A 35 -12.17 5.01 8.69
C LYS A 35 -12.01 4.88 7.17
N GLU A 36 -13.07 5.25 6.44
CA GLU A 36 -13.05 5.36 4.98
C GLU A 36 -12.63 6.75 4.50
N VAL A 37 -12.79 7.78 5.35
CA VAL A 37 -12.44 9.17 5.05
C VAL A 37 -11.66 9.76 6.23
N TYR A 38 -10.51 10.33 5.93
CA TYR A 38 -9.61 10.99 6.88
C TYR A 38 -9.42 12.46 6.52
N LYS A 39 -9.21 13.28 7.55
CA LYS A 39 -8.68 14.64 7.40
C LYS A 39 -7.16 14.63 7.54
N ILE A 40 -6.49 15.62 6.98
CA ILE A 40 -5.07 15.84 7.23
C ILE A 40 -4.86 16.00 8.75
N GLY A 41 -3.87 15.31 9.30
CA GLY A 41 -3.60 15.23 10.74
C GLY A 41 -4.38 14.15 11.49
N ASP A 42 -5.33 13.45 10.85
CA ASP A 42 -5.94 12.27 11.46
C ASP A 42 -4.91 11.14 11.57
N THR A 43 -5.12 10.24 12.53
CA THR A 43 -4.33 9.00 12.64
C THR A 43 -5.05 7.82 11.98
N VAL A 44 -4.30 6.95 11.31
CA VAL A 44 -4.78 5.71 10.69
C VAL A 44 -4.41 4.50 11.56
N LYS A 45 -5.36 3.56 11.73
CA LYS A 45 -5.10 2.21 12.23
C LYS A 45 -5.47 1.18 11.17
N ILE A 46 -4.48 0.38 10.78
CA ILE A 46 -4.65 -0.70 9.81
C ILE A 46 -4.83 -2.01 10.58
N THR A 47 -5.80 -2.84 10.22
CA THR A 47 -5.97 -4.19 10.78
C THR A 47 -5.69 -5.23 9.70
N VAL A 48 -4.85 -6.21 10.02
CA VAL A 48 -4.45 -7.30 9.13
C VAL A 48 -4.70 -8.65 9.80
N GLN A 49 -5.25 -9.62 9.06
CA GLN A 49 -5.44 -11.00 9.52
C GLN A 49 -5.32 -11.98 8.34
N PRO A 50 -4.18 -12.69 8.19
CA PRO A 50 -4.00 -13.68 7.12
C PRO A 50 -4.68 -15.02 7.45
N GLU A 51 -5.11 -15.77 6.44
CA GLU A 51 -5.67 -17.13 6.59
C GLU A 51 -4.59 -18.23 6.64
N ARG A 52 -3.31 -17.86 6.49
CA ARG A 52 -2.16 -18.77 6.44
C ARG A 52 -0.97 -18.18 7.18
N ASP A 53 -0.13 -19.02 7.76
CA ASP A 53 1.18 -18.63 8.27
C ASP A 53 1.99 -17.97 7.14
N CYS A 54 2.38 -16.71 7.31
CA CYS A 54 3.08 -15.94 6.29
C CYS A 54 3.86 -14.76 6.87
N TYR A 55 4.80 -14.25 6.08
CA TYR A 55 5.50 -13.00 6.31
C TYR A 55 4.70 -11.87 5.67
N ILE A 56 4.40 -10.82 6.43
CA ILE A 56 3.59 -9.68 5.99
C ILE A 56 4.49 -8.48 5.68
N THR A 57 4.24 -7.84 4.54
CA THR A 57 4.73 -6.49 4.23
C THR A 57 3.52 -5.60 3.96
N VAL A 58 3.47 -4.44 4.60
CA VAL A 58 2.39 -3.45 4.43
C VAL A 58 2.98 -2.18 3.86
N LEU A 59 2.46 -1.77 2.71
CA LEU A 59 2.82 -0.56 2.00
C LEU A 59 1.65 0.43 2.08
N ASP A 60 1.96 1.70 2.24
CA ASP A 60 1.05 2.80 1.98
C ASP A 60 1.50 3.53 0.71
N ILE A 61 0.59 3.67 -0.26
CA ILE A 61 0.78 4.35 -1.53
C ILE A 61 0.01 5.66 -1.44
N THR A 62 0.75 6.74 -1.23
CA THR A 62 0.20 8.07 -0.94
C THR A 62 -0.38 8.75 -2.17
N THR A 63 -1.19 9.79 -1.95
CA THR A 63 -1.73 10.65 -3.02
C THR A 63 -0.64 11.34 -3.86
N SER A 64 0.56 11.48 -3.30
CA SER A 64 1.72 12.07 -3.96
C SER A 64 2.52 11.10 -4.84
N GLY A 65 2.14 9.82 -4.88
CA GLY A 65 2.86 8.79 -5.64
C GLY A 65 4.12 8.25 -4.95
N LYS A 66 4.33 8.57 -3.67
CA LYS A 66 5.33 7.94 -2.81
C LYS A 66 4.77 6.70 -2.16
N ALA A 67 5.62 5.70 -1.89
CA ALA A 67 5.26 4.53 -1.12
C ALA A 67 6.02 4.47 0.21
N TYR A 68 5.33 4.24 1.31
CA TYR A 68 5.91 4.00 2.64
C TYR A 68 5.78 2.53 3.00
N MET A 69 6.85 1.92 3.50
CA MET A 69 6.82 0.58 4.08
C MET A 69 6.44 0.70 5.55
N LEU A 70 5.14 0.57 5.83
CA LEU A 70 4.57 0.70 7.17
C LEU A 70 4.89 -0.51 8.06
N PHE A 71 5.09 -1.70 7.47
CA PHE A 71 5.44 -2.91 8.21
C PHE A 71 6.19 -3.91 7.30
N PRO A 72 7.23 -4.61 7.78
CA PRO A 72 7.93 -4.33 9.03
C PRO A 72 8.61 -2.95 9.00
N ASN A 73 8.85 -2.39 10.17
CA ASN A 73 9.55 -1.11 10.33
C ASN A 73 10.51 -1.18 11.55
N ARG A 74 11.19 -0.07 11.88
CA ARG A 74 12.16 -0.06 12.99
C ARG A 74 11.55 -0.41 14.35
N TYR A 75 10.30 -0.01 14.57
CA TYR A 75 9.54 -0.23 15.80
C TYR A 75 8.97 -1.65 15.87
N GLU A 76 8.54 -2.19 14.73
CA GLU A 76 7.87 -3.49 14.62
C GLU A 76 8.51 -4.35 13.52
N ARG A 77 9.47 -5.22 13.90
CA ARG A 77 10.33 -5.96 12.95
C ARG A 77 9.86 -7.38 12.64
N GLU A 78 9.25 -8.05 13.61
CA GLU A 78 8.81 -9.44 13.48
C GLU A 78 7.55 -9.51 12.62
N ASN A 79 7.72 -9.94 11.37
CA ASN A 79 6.64 -9.94 10.39
C ASN A 79 6.09 -11.32 10.03
N LEU A 80 6.54 -12.38 10.70
CA LEU A 80 5.91 -13.70 10.62
C LEU A 80 4.62 -13.72 11.45
N VAL A 81 3.49 -13.88 10.77
CA VAL A 81 2.14 -13.87 11.35
C VAL A 81 1.50 -15.23 11.14
N ARG A 82 0.86 -15.76 12.19
CA ARG A 82 0.18 -17.07 12.14
C ARG A 82 -1.19 -16.96 11.48
N ALA A 83 -1.65 -18.07 10.89
CA ALA A 83 -2.99 -18.19 10.33
C ALA A 83 -4.05 -17.79 11.37
N GLY A 84 -4.96 -16.90 10.97
CA GLY A 84 -6.03 -16.38 11.81
C GLY A 84 -5.59 -15.35 12.86
N GLN A 85 -4.29 -15.10 13.04
CA GLN A 85 -3.82 -14.07 13.97
C GLN A 85 -4.13 -12.67 13.43
N ARG A 86 -4.96 -11.93 14.16
CA ARG A 86 -5.28 -10.53 13.87
C ARG A 86 -4.31 -9.60 14.61
N PHE A 87 -3.82 -8.59 13.93
CA PHE A 87 -3.00 -7.53 14.53
C PHE A 87 -3.32 -6.16 13.89
N THR A 88 -2.89 -5.08 14.54
CA THR A 88 -3.04 -3.72 14.03
C THR A 88 -1.68 -3.08 13.77
N ILE A 89 -1.63 -2.10 12.87
CA ILE A 89 -0.46 -1.27 12.62
C ILE A 89 -0.90 0.19 12.79
N PRO A 90 -0.26 0.97 13.69
CA PRO A 90 0.73 0.53 14.68
C PRO A 90 0.16 -0.49 15.69
N SER A 91 1.00 -1.41 16.19
CA SER A 91 0.68 -2.27 17.34
C SER A 91 1.33 -1.78 18.65
N VAL A 92 2.32 -0.90 18.54
CA VAL A 92 3.03 -0.28 19.67
C VAL A 92 2.72 1.21 19.79
N ALA A 93 2.97 1.81 20.96
CA ALA A 93 2.70 3.22 21.22
C ALA A 93 3.82 4.17 20.77
N ASP A 94 4.96 3.64 20.31
CA ASP A 94 6.16 4.40 19.94
C ASP A 94 5.98 5.26 18.68
N TYR A 95 4.94 5.01 17.87
CA TYR A 95 4.65 5.80 16.68
C TYR A 95 3.16 5.82 16.32
N VAL A 96 2.79 6.79 15.50
CA VAL A 96 1.47 6.92 14.88
C VAL A 96 1.63 7.05 13.37
N ILE A 97 0.62 6.63 12.62
CA ILE A 97 0.51 6.90 11.18
C ILE A 97 -0.42 8.09 11.03
N GLU A 98 0.15 9.26 10.76
CA GLU A 98 -0.60 10.50 10.54
C GLU A 98 -0.86 10.71 9.05
N VAL A 99 -2.10 11.03 8.70
CA VAL A 99 -2.52 11.34 7.34
C VAL A 99 -1.93 12.68 6.92
N GLY A 100 -1.06 12.63 5.92
CA GLY A 100 -0.44 13.80 5.30
C GLY A 100 -0.88 14.01 3.84
N GLY A 101 -0.12 14.83 3.11
CA GLY A 101 -0.28 15.00 1.67
C GLY A 101 -1.52 15.79 1.24
N PRO A 102 -1.67 16.04 -0.07
CA PRO A 102 -2.85 16.69 -0.62
C PRO A 102 -4.08 15.75 -0.55
N PRO A 103 -5.31 16.30 -0.55
CA PRO A 103 -6.53 15.53 -0.68
C PRO A 103 -6.51 14.59 -1.89
N GLY A 104 -7.08 13.39 -1.73
CA GLY A 104 -7.04 12.35 -2.76
C GLY A 104 -7.41 10.98 -2.24
N ILE A 105 -6.97 9.93 -2.94
CA ILE A 105 -7.17 8.54 -2.53
C ILE A 105 -5.80 7.94 -2.23
N GLU A 106 -5.66 7.37 -1.05
CA GLU A 106 -4.51 6.55 -0.67
C GLU A 106 -4.87 5.07 -0.68
N MET A 107 -3.85 4.24 -0.83
CA MET A 107 -4.00 2.79 -0.85
C MET A 107 -3.02 2.14 0.11
N VAL A 108 -3.56 1.36 1.05
CA VAL A 108 -2.77 0.40 1.80
C VAL A 108 -2.76 -0.91 1.03
N LYS A 109 -1.56 -1.45 0.78
CA LYS A 109 -1.36 -2.73 0.11
C LYS A 109 -0.59 -3.68 1.01
N VAL A 110 -1.14 -4.87 1.21
CA VAL A 110 -0.45 -5.96 1.88
C VAL A 110 0.11 -6.92 0.84
N ILE A 111 1.37 -7.31 1.03
CA ILE A 111 2.02 -8.42 0.33
C ILE A 111 2.34 -9.47 1.40
N ALA A 112 1.81 -10.68 1.25
CA ALA A 112 2.06 -11.80 2.13
C ALA A 112 2.82 -12.90 1.39
N THR A 113 3.88 -13.44 2.00
CA THR A 113 4.70 -14.49 1.40
C THR A 113 4.90 -15.66 2.39
N THR A 114 4.99 -16.90 1.91
CA THR A 114 5.24 -18.06 2.79
C THR A 114 6.72 -18.20 3.17
N LYS A 115 7.59 -17.41 2.54
CA LYS A 115 9.03 -17.31 2.82
C LYS A 115 9.37 -15.84 3.08
N PRO A 116 10.38 -15.53 3.90
CA PRO A 116 10.76 -14.14 4.15
C PRO A 116 11.27 -13.49 2.86
N LEU A 117 10.85 -12.25 2.61
CA LEU A 117 11.40 -11.42 1.55
C LEU A 117 12.76 -10.87 1.98
N ASP A 118 13.72 -10.82 1.06
CA ASP A 118 14.96 -10.09 1.29
C ASP A 118 14.76 -8.57 1.12
N LEU A 119 14.36 -7.93 2.22
CA LEU A 119 14.19 -6.48 2.27
C LEU A 119 15.52 -5.72 2.37
N SER A 120 16.66 -6.40 2.59
CA SER A 120 17.97 -5.75 2.75
C SER A 120 18.51 -5.17 1.45
N SER A 121 18.05 -5.69 0.32
CA SER A 121 18.39 -5.22 -1.03
C SER A 121 17.71 -3.92 -1.44
N LEU A 122 16.75 -3.43 -0.62
CA LEU A 122 16.03 -2.21 -0.90
C LEU A 122 16.89 -0.97 -0.62
N ASN A 123 16.84 0.00 -1.53
CA ASN A 123 17.49 1.30 -1.40
C ASN A 123 16.43 2.42 -1.27
N PRO A 124 15.85 2.62 -0.06
CA PRO A 124 14.87 3.67 0.18
C PRO A 124 15.50 5.07 0.11
N ASP A 125 14.68 6.10 -0.04
CA ASP A 125 15.13 7.50 -0.12
C ASP A 125 15.89 7.94 1.15
N ASP A 126 15.43 7.46 2.31
CA ASP A 126 16.11 7.63 3.59
C ASP A 126 16.36 6.27 4.28
N PRO A 127 17.57 5.72 4.15
CA PRO A 127 18.00 4.50 4.84
C PRO A 127 18.04 4.62 6.37
N ASN A 128 17.98 5.83 6.94
CA ASN A 128 17.97 6.07 8.39
C ASN A 128 16.58 6.37 8.96
N SER A 129 15.56 6.58 8.13
CA SER A 129 14.19 6.73 8.60
C SER A 129 13.70 5.45 9.30
N PRO A 130 12.95 5.55 10.42
CA PRO A 130 12.34 4.37 11.05
C PRO A 130 11.27 3.70 10.17
N ILE A 131 10.62 4.47 9.29
CA ILE A 131 9.66 4.00 8.28
C ILE A 131 10.24 4.34 6.90
N LYS A 132 10.58 3.32 6.12
CA LYS A 132 11.21 3.51 4.81
C LYS A 132 10.23 4.09 3.82
N PHE A 133 10.67 5.01 2.98
CA PHE A 133 9.87 5.53 1.87
C PHE A 133 10.62 5.50 0.56
N PHE A 134 9.85 5.42 -0.52
CA PHE A 134 10.31 5.23 -1.88
C PHE A 134 9.61 6.25 -2.78
N SER A 135 10.38 7.02 -3.54
CA SER A 135 9.91 7.94 -4.57
C SER A 135 10.31 7.46 -5.97
N SER A 136 10.28 8.33 -6.97
CA SER A 136 10.49 7.97 -8.38
C SER A 136 11.74 7.18 -8.68
N ASP A 137 12.79 7.42 -7.91
CA ASP A 137 14.10 6.90 -8.24
C ASP A 137 14.30 5.47 -7.73
N ASN A 138 13.42 4.96 -6.87
CA ASN A 138 13.54 3.63 -6.26
C ASN A 138 12.22 2.86 -6.10
N LEU A 139 11.06 3.45 -6.41
CA LEU A 139 9.75 2.81 -6.27
C LEU A 139 9.65 1.47 -7.02
N PHE A 140 10.33 1.33 -8.16
CA PHE A 140 10.34 0.10 -8.95
C PHE A 140 10.83 -1.12 -8.15
N GLN A 141 11.67 -0.92 -7.12
CA GLN A 141 12.16 -2.00 -6.26
C GLN A 141 11.03 -2.67 -5.47
N LEU A 142 9.93 -1.96 -5.19
CA LEU A 142 8.76 -2.51 -4.50
C LEU A 142 7.90 -3.39 -5.40
N VAL A 143 7.81 -3.05 -6.70
CA VAL A 143 7.15 -3.91 -7.70
C VAL A 143 7.91 -5.22 -7.81
N ASP A 144 9.23 -5.12 -7.73
CA ASP A 144 10.15 -6.24 -7.81
C ASP A 144 10.22 -7.09 -6.55
N LEU A 145 9.58 -6.74 -5.44
CA LEU A 145 9.68 -7.49 -4.18
C LEU A 145 9.19 -8.93 -4.30
N PRO A 146 7.95 -9.20 -4.74
CA PRO A 146 7.57 -10.55 -5.11
C PRO A 146 8.21 -11.00 -6.43
N ALA A 147 8.73 -10.05 -7.24
CA ALA A 147 9.15 -10.26 -8.62
C ALA A 147 10.58 -10.77 -8.84
N LYS A 148 11.53 -10.31 -8.04
CA LYS A 148 12.95 -10.70 -8.10
C LYS A 148 13.15 -12.19 -7.80
N ASP A 149 12.16 -12.82 -7.17
CA ASP A 149 12.04 -14.27 -7.00
C ASP A 149 11.02 -14.93 -7.95
N LEU A 150 10.44 -14.27 -8.98
CA LEU A 150 9.39 -14.85 -9.84
C LEU A 150 9.83 -16.03 -10.72
N ASN A 151 11.12 -16.35 -10.78
CA ASN A 151 11.57 -17.63 -11.33
C ASN A 151 11.53 -18.77 -10.30
N LEU A 152 11.19 -18.50 -9.03
CA LEU A 152 11.26 -19.41 -7.88
C LEU A 152 10.13 -19.27 -6.84
N VAL A 153 9.14 -18.39 -7.02
CA VAL A 153 7.91 -18.39 -6.19
C VAL A 153 6.83 -19.21 -6.91
N PRO A 154 6.54 -20.46 -6.49
CA PRO A 154 5.34 -21.15 -6.91
C PRO A 154 4.13 -20.23 -6.72
N VAL A 155 3.22 -20.20 -7.70
CA VAL A 155 2.07 -19.29 -7.71
C VAL A 155 1.20 -19.40 -6.44
N ASN A 156 1.36 -20.45 -5.63
CA ASN A 156 0.65 -20.65 -4.35
C ASN A 156 1.41 -20.18 -3.08
N GLN A 157 2.53 -19.45 -3.20
CA GLN A 157 3.39 -19.04 -2.08
C GLN A 157 3.27 -17.57 -1.67
N TRP A 158 2.40 -16.80 -2.30
CA TRP A 158 2.18 -15.40 -1.94
C TRP A 158 0.74 -14.96 -2.18
N ALA A 159 0.36 -13.85 -1.55
CA ALA A 159 -0.95 -13.26 -1.64
C ALA A 159 -0.83 -11.73 -1.53
N THR A 160 -1.84 -11.03 -2.03
CA THR A 160 -1.95 -9.58 -1.88
C THR A 160 -3.36 -9.20 -1.51
N GLU A 161 -3.51 -8.15 -0.71
CA GLU A 161 -4.80 -7.49 -0.48
C GLU A 161 -4.59 -5.98 -0.49
N SER A 162 -5.62 -5.20 -0.78
CA SER A 162 -5.54 -3.74 -0.75
C SER A 162 -6.83 -3.10 -0.24
N VAL A 163 -6.69 -2.00 0.48
CA VAL A 163 -7.79 -1.16 0.92
C VAL A 163 -7.46 0.28 0.59
N THR A 164 -8.46 1.05 0.16
CA THR A 164 -8.32 2.46 -0.12
C THR A 164 -9.08 3.30 0.89
N PHE A 165 -8.60 4.52 1.11
CA PHE A 165 -9.32 5.52 1.88
C PHE A 165 -9.16 6.90 1.24
N LYS A 166 -10.11 7.80 1.52
CA LYS A 166 -10.12 9.16 1.01
C LYS A 166 -9.48 10.11 2.01
N ILE A 167 -8.61 11.01 1.54
CA ILE A 167 -8.14 12.17 2.30
C ILE A 167 -8.92 13.40 1.83
N GLY A 168 -9.49 14.13 2.79
CA GLY A 168 -10.18 15.39 2.57
C GLY A 168 -11.53 15.44 3.26
N GLU A 169 -12.42 16.27 2.75
CA GLU A 169 -13.74 16.39 3.33
C GLU A 169 -14.59 15.14 3.04
N ARG A 170 -15.31 14.68 4.08
CA ARG A 170 -16.38 13.72 3.93
C ARG A 170 -17.44 14.40 3.09
N ASN A 171 -17.61 13.97 1.84
CA ASN A 171 -18.72 14.46 1.03
C ASN A 171 -20.01 14.03 1.74
N ILE A 172 -20.69 14.99 2.35
CA ILE A 172 -21.97 14.78 3.06
C ILE A 172 -23.12 14.75 2.05
N TYR A 173 -22.85 15.05 0.77
CA TYR A 173 -23.77 14.89 -0.31
C TYR A 173 -23.89 13.40 -0.66
N LYS A 174 -25.01 12.81 -0.24
CA LYS A 174 -25.63 11.67 -0.92
C LYS A 174 -25.58 11.91 -2.42
N GLU A 175 -25.38 10.86 -3.21
CA GLU A 175 -25.49 10.89 -4.66
C GLU A 175 -26.77 11.58 -5.14
N GLU A 176 -26.72 12.87 -5.39
CA GLU A 176 -27.52 13.52 -6.42
C GLU A 176 -26.52 13.89 -7.50
N ARG A 177 -26.28 12.94 -8.42
CA ARG A 177 -25.72 13.31 -9.71
C ARG A 177 -26.72 14.27 -10.35
N GLU A 178 -26.34 15.54 -10.56
CA GLU A 178 -27.07 16.34 -11.55
C GLU A 178 -26.97 15.61 -12.90
N PRO A 179 -28.08 15.41 -13.62
CA PRO A 179 -28.02 14.82 -14.94
C PRO A 179 -27.18 15.73 -15.83
N LEU A 180 -26.26 15.15 -16.59
CA LEU A 180 -25.58 15.86 -17.67
C LEU A 180 -26.65 16.26 -18.70
N ILE A 181 -27.15 17.50 -18.62
CA ILE A 181 -27.96 18.08 -19.68
C ILE A 181 -26.98 18.41 -20.81
N LEU A 182 -26.89 17.50 -21.78
CA LEU A 182 -26.23 17.79 -23.05
C LEU A 182 -27.10 18.81 -23.78
N PRO A 183 -26.61 20.02 -24.10
CA PRO A 183 -27.35 20.93 -24.96
C PRO A 183 -27.50 20.24 -26.31
N MET A 184 -28.74 20.08 -26.78
CA MET A 184 -28.96 19.71 -28.17
C MET A 184 -28.40 20.83 -29.04
N LEU A 185 -27.47 20.47 -29.92
CA LEU A 185 -26.99 21.36 -30.97
C LEU A 185 -28.17 21.60 -31.93
N GLU A 186 -28.57 22.87 -32.07
CA GLU A 186 -29.39 23.34 -33.20
C GLU A 186 -28.55 23.42 -34.49
#